data_AF-A0A6N3IEA1-F1
#
_entry.id   AF-A0A6N3IEA1-F1
#
_cell.length_a   1.000
_cell.length_b   1.000
_cell.length_c   1.000
_cell.angle_alpha   90.00
_cell.angle_beta   90.00
_cell.angle_gamma   90.00
#
_symmetry.space_group_name_H-M   'P 1'
#
loop_
_entity.id
_entity.type
_entity.pdbx_description
1 polymer ?
#
loop_
_entity_poly.entity_id
_entity_poly.type
_entity_poly.pdbx_seq_one_letter_code
_entity_poly.pdbx_strand_id
1 'polypeptide(L)'
;MLYDRVLKILDKNHLAKSKCAQQLGVTHKTLGGYLKPEGQHNLWQYLPTFLEWYPRLSRQWLYFGEGPMFIGRGTPEGLPVPPLEILRVGEAMAADCGGSWGQVLRMIVDNAREELETNESTNEMKMAPEAKKELAEAKGEIIRLYKKLEGLQDEVINLQKELLAMQRTEKPQTNECPGRPVDMVSAPGMPSAAHSLHQGTDRE
;
A
#
# COMPACT_ATOMS: atom_id res chain seq x y z
N MET A 1 -12.93 -22.59 29.99
CA MET A 1 -14.37 -22.93 29.98
C MET A 1 -15.12 -21.97 29.05
N LEU A 2 -16.39 -22.24 28.68
CA LEU A 2 -17.12 -21.38 27.73
C LEU A 2 -17.32 -19.96 28.27
N TYR A 3 -17.66 -19.83 29.55
CA TYR A 3 -17.86 -18.52 30.16
C TYR A 3 -16.59 -17.66 30.14
N ASP A 4 -15.39 -18.25 30.34
CA ASP A 4 -14.11 -17.54 30.20
C ASP A 4 -13.92 -16.98 28.80
N ARG A 5 -14.32 -17.74 27.78
CA ARG A 5 -14.22 -17.31 26.38
C ARG A 5 -15.15 -16.13 26.11
N VAL A 6 -16.38 -16.16 26.64
CA VAL A 6 -17.30 -15.02 26.55
C VAL A 6 -16.76 -13.80 27.28
N LEU A 7 -16.19 -13.97 28.49
CA LEU A 7 -15.54 -12.86 29.20
C LEU A 7 -14.40 -12.25 28.38
N LYS A 8 -13.55 -13.08 27.77
CA LYS A 8 -12.48 -12.62 26.86
C LYS A 8 -13.02 -11.86 25.65
N ILE A 9 -14.17 -12.25 25.10
CA ILE A 9 -14.85 -11.50 24.02
C ILE A 9 -15.23 -10.12 24.50
N LEU A 10 -15.88 -10.02 25.67
CA LEU A 10 -16.30 -8.74 26.22
C LEU A 10 -15.10 -7.83 26.48
N ASP A 11 -14.04 -8.36 27.09
CA ASP A 11 -12.84 -7.60 27.43
C ASP A 11 -12.12 -7.10 26.17
N LYS A 12 -11.95 -7.95 25.15
CA LYS A 12 -11.25 -7.59 23.91
C LYS A 12 -12.00 -6.56 23.06
N ASN A 13 -13.33 -6.54 23.16
CA ASN A 13 -14.16 -5.59 22.44
C ASN A 13 -14.59 -4.39 23.31
N HIS A 14 -14.01 -4.26 24.51
CA HIS A 14 -14.34 -3.21 25.48
C HIS A 14 -15.86 -3.09 25.75
N LEU A 15 -16.57 -4.23 25.76
CA LEU A 15 -18.02 -4.28 25.94
C LEU A 15 -18.36 -4.54 27.42
N ALA A 16 -18.97 -3.55 28.07
CA ALA A 16 -19.45 -3.70 29.44
C ALA A 16 -20.52 -4.80 29.56
N LYS A 17 -20.50 -5.57 30.66
CA LYS A 17 -21.47 -6.65 30.92
C LYS A 17 -22.92 -6.15 30.92
N SER A 18 -23.18 -4.94 31.43
CA SER A 18 -24.50 -4.31 31.42
C SER A 18 -25.01 -4.07 29.98
N LYS A 19 -24.14 -3.56 29.11
CA LYS A 19 -24.44 -3.33 27.70
C LYS A 19 -24.63 -4.65 26.94
N CYS A 20 -23.78 -5.64 27.21
CA CYS A 20 -23.96 -6.99 26.66
C CYS A 20 -25.31 -7.59 27.07
N ALA A 21 -25.69 -7.50 28.35
CA ALA A 21 -26.98 -8.01 28.84
C ALA A 21 -28.16 -7.35 28.11
N GLN A 22 -28.10 -6.03 27.95
CA GLN A 22 -29.09 -5.27 27.19
C GLN A 22 -29.19 -5.74 25.73
N GLN A 23 -28.06 -5.91 25.04
CA GLN A 23 -28.03 -6.36 23.65
C GLN A 23 -28.51 -7.80 23.47
N LEU A 24 -28.27 -8.67 24.47
CA LEU A 24 -28.80 -10.04 24.49
C LEU A 24 -30.27 -10.13 24.93
N GLY A 25 -30.89 -9.02 25.35
CA GLY A 25 -32.27 -9.01 25.83
C GLY A 25 -32.46 -9.68 27.20
N VAL A 26 -31.42 -9.75 28.03
CA VAL A 26 -31.47 -10.35 29.37
C VAL A 26 -31.13 -9.34 30.46
N THR A 27 -31.52 -9.63 31.70
CA THR A 27 -31.12 -8.77 32.83
C THR A 27 -29.63 -8.91 33.14
N HIS A 28 -29.00 -7.87 33.68
CA HIS A 28 -27.61 -7.92 34.13
C HIS A 28 -27.36 -9.05 35.15
N LYS A 29 -28.31 -9.29 36.06
CA LYS A 29 -28.24 -10.38 37.03
C LYS A 29 -28.26 -11.75 36.34
N THR A 30 -29.14 -11.91 35.34
CA THR A 30 -29.24 -13.14 34.54
C THR A 30 -27.93 -13.44 33.81
N LEU A 31 -27.39 -12.46 33.08
CA LEU A 31 -26.10 -12.62 32.40
C LEU A 31 -24.96 -12.93 33.40
N GLY A 32 -24.96 -12.28 34.56
CA GLY A 32 -24.01 -12.57 35.63
C GLY A 32 -24.09 -14.01 36.17
N GLY A 33 -25.26 -14.64 36.09
CA GLY A 33 -25.44 -16.07 36.39
C GLY A 33 -24.84 -16.97 35.30
N TYR A 34 -24.97 -16.57 34.02
CA TYR A 34 -24.44 -17.34 32.89
C TYR A 34 -22.92 -17.28 32.81
N LEU A 35 -22.31 -16.16 33.20
CA LEU A 35 -20.85 -15.94 33.18
C LEU A 35 -20.11 -16.60 34.35
N LYS A 36 -20.49 -17.84 34.68
CA LYS A 36 -19.92 -18.67 35.76
C LYS A 36 -19.91 -20.15 35.35
N PRO A 37 -19.08 -21.00 35.97
CA PRO A 37 -18.98 -22.42 35.62
C PRO A 37 -20.34 -23.16 35.61
N GLU A 38 -21.21 -22.87 36.57
CA GLU A 38 -22.49 -23.56 36.76
C GLU A 38 -23.54 -23.14 35.74
N GLY A 39 -23.53 -21.86 35.35
CA GLY A 39 -24.52 -21.26 34.45
C GLY A 39 -24.11 -21.22 32.98
N GLN A 40 -22.86 -21.58 32.65
CA GLN A 40 -22.29 -21.40 31.30
C GLN A 40 -23.06 -22.13 30.19
N HIS A 41 -23.83 -23.18 30.52
CA HIS A 41 -24.67 -23.87 29.54
C HIS A 41 -25.71 -22.94 28.87
N ASN A 42 -26.15 -21.90 29.57
CA ASN A 42 -27.09 -20.92 29.01
C ASN A 42 -26.46 -20.00 27.96
N LEU A 43 -25.12 -19.96 27.85
CA LEU A 43 -24.41 -19.14 26.87
C LEU A 43 -24.49 -19.73 25.45
N TRP A 44 -24.74 -21.04 25.32
CA TRP A 44 -24.77 -21.73 24.02
C TRP A 44 -25.74 -21.12 23.02
N GLN A 45 -26.92 -20.70 23.48
CA GLN A 45 -27.96 -20.09 22.64
C GLN A 45 -27.54 -18.71 22.08
N TYR A 46 -26.60 -18.04 22.73
CA TYR A 46 -26.15 -16.68 22.36
C TYR A 46 -24.87 -16.68 21.53
N LEU A 47 -24.18 -17.82 21.36
CA LEU A 47 -22.95 -17.89 20.57
C LEU A 47 -23.14 -17.42 19.12
N PRO A 48 -24.25 -17.73 18.41
CA PRO A 48 -24.50 -17.18 17.08
C PRO A 48 -24.53 -15.65 17.09
N THR A 49 -25.16 -15.03 18.09
CA THR A 49 -25.24 -13.57 18.23
C THR A 49 -23.85 -12.95 18.40
N PHE A 50 -22.95 -13.57 19.16
CA PHE A 50 -21.57 -13.09 19.27
C PHE A 50 -20.81 -13.18 17.94
N LEU A 51 -21.05 -14.21 17.12
CA LEU A 51 -20.44 -14.33 15.79
C LEU A 51 -20.98 -13.27 14.81
N GLU A 52 -22.23 -12.87 14.96
CA GLU A 52 -22.82 -11.77 14.17
C GLU A 52 -22.23 -10.42 14.55
N TRP A 53 -22.06 -10.15 15.85
CA TRP A 53 -21.47 -8.90 16.32
C TRP A 53 -19.98 -8.77 15.98
N TYR A 54 -19.27 -9.91 15.88
CA TYR A 54 -17.84 -9.94 15.66
C TYR A 54 -17.51 -10.90 14.50
N PRO A 55 -17.61 -10.47 13.24
CA PRO A 55 -17.42 -11.34 12.07
C PRO A 55 -16.03 -12.00 11.99
N ARG A 56 -15.03 -11.39 12.65
CA ARG A 56 -13.66 -11.93 12.75
C ARG A 56 -13.45 -12.90 13.93
N LEU A 57 -14.47 -13.16 14.74
CA LEU A 57 -14.40 -14.11 15.85
C LEU A 57 -14.32 -15.54 15.31
N SER A 58 -13.33 -16.29 15.75
CA SER A 58 -13.14 -17.68 15.36
C SER A 58 -14.24 -18.56 15.94
N ARG A 59 -14.98 -19.25 15.06
CA ARG A 59 -15.97 -20.27 15.46
C ARG A 59 -15.30 -21.41 16.23
N GLN A 60 -14.15 -21.88 15.74
CA GLN A 60 -13.42 -22.98 16.38
C GLN A 60 -13.03 -22.62 17.81
N TRP A 61 -12.50 -21.42 18.00
CA TRP A 61 -12.12 -20.95 19.31
C TRP A 61 -13.33 -20.76 20.23
N LEU A 62 -14.41 -20.17 19.74
CA LEU A 62 -15.61 -19.93 20.55
C LEU A 62 -16.26 -21.23 21.03
N TYR A 63 -16.39 -22.22 20.16
CA TYR A 63 -17.08 -23.48 20.44
C TYR A 63 -16.18 -24.49 21.16
N PHE A 64 -14.95 -24.66 20.69
CA PHE A 64 -14.06 -25.73 21.15
C PHE A 64 -12.92 -25.21 22.02
N GLY A 65 -12.52 -23.94 21.85
CA GLY A 65 -11.43 -23.33 22.63
C GLY A 65 -10.06 -23.50 22.02
N GLU A 66 -10.03 -23.90 20.75
CA GLU A 66 -8.81 -24.21 20.00
C GLU A 66 -8.52 -23.09 18.98
N GLY A 67 -7.25 -22.85 18.73
CA GLY A 67 -6.77 -21.85 17.81
C GLY A 67 -6.88 -20.42 18.33
N PRO A 68 -6.63 -19.42 17.47
CA PRO A 68 -6.71 -18.02 17.85
C PRO A 68 -8.16 -17.55 17.97
N MET A 69 -8.40 -16.68 18.95
CA MET A 69 -9.71 -16.06 19.20
C MET A 69 -10.24 -15.28 17.99
N PHE A 70 -9.39 -14.51 17.32
CA PHE A 70 -9.75 -13.74 16.13
C PHE A 70 -8.93 -14.18 14.93
N ILE A 71 -9.57 -14.17 13.76
CA ILE A 71 -8.95 -14.38 12.45
C ILE A 71 -8.83 -13.04 11.72
N GLY A 72 -7.88 -12.91 10.79
CA GLY A 72 -7.75 -11.69 9.99
C GLY A 72 -7.16 -10.51 10.76
N ARG A 73 -6.14 -10.74 11.60
CA ARG A 73 -5.45 -9.63 12.28
C ARG A 73 -4.95 -8.61 11.26
N GLY A 74 -5.20 -7.33 11.54
CA GLY A 74 -4.81 -6.22 10.66
C GLY A 74 -5.61 -6.14 9.36
N THR A 75 -6.59 -7.00 9.14
CA THR A 75 -7.45 -6.97 7.94
C THR A 75 -8.74 -6.21 8.26
N PRO A 76 -9.03 -5.09 7.57
CA PRO A 76 -10.29 -4.36 7.75
C PRO A 76 -11.52 -5.25 7.60
N GLU A 77 -12.60 -4.93 8.31
CA GLU A 77 -13.89 -5.62 8.13
C GLU A 77 -14.42 -5.43 6.71
N GLY A 78 -15.05 -6.47 6.16
CA GLY A 78 -15.56 -6.47 4.78
C GLY A 78 -14.53 -6.88 3.71
N LEU A 79 -13.24 -6.94 4.03
CA LEU A 79 -12.21 -7.46 3.12
C LEU A 79 -11.92 -8.95 3.35
N PRO A 80 -11.52 -9.69 2.31
CA PRO A 80 -11.06 -11.06 2.48
C PRO A 80 -9.82 -11.11 3.39
N VAL A 81 -9.73 -12.13 4.23
CA VAL A 81 -8.52 -12.36 5.04
C VAL A 81 -7.38 -12.77 4.12
N PRO A 82 -6.18 -12.16 4.23
CA PRO A 82 -5.03 -12.57 3.44
C PRO A 82 -4.70 -14.06 3.63
N PRO A 83 -4.35 -14.79 2.56
CA PRO A 83 -4.09 -16.23 2.64
C PRO A 83 -3.03 -16.61 3.69
N LEU A 84 -1.95 -15.82 3.82
CA LEU A 84 -0.92 -16.03 4.84
C LEU A 84 -1.46 -15.99 6.28
N GLU A 85 -2.44 -15.12 6.55
CA GLU A 85 -3.08 -15.06 7.87
C GLU A 85 -4.00 -16.26 8.11
N ILE A 86 -4.62 -16.80 7.06
CA ILE A 86 -5.39 -18.05 7.13
C ILE A 86 -4.46 -19.23 7.46
N LEU A 87 -3.31 -19.33 6.78
CA LEU A 87 -2.29 -20.36 7.06
C LEU A 87 -1.85 -20.29 8.52
N ARG A 88 -1.47 -19.11 9.00
CA ARG A 88 -1.03 -18.89 10.39
C ARG A 88 -2.09 -19.33 11.41
N VAL A 89 -3.37 -19.08 11.11
CA VAL A 89 -4.50 -19.54 11.95
C VAL A 89 -4.62 -21.06 11.90
N GLY A 90 -4.52 -21.66 10.72
CA GLY A 90 -4.56 -23.10 10.51
C GLY A 90 -3.43 -23.84 11.25
N GLU A 91 -2.22 -23.29 11.25
CA GLU A 91 -1.07 -23.83 11.98
C GLU A 91 -1.33 -23.87 13.49
N ALA A 92 -1.87 -22.77 14.04
CA ALA A 92 -2.23 -22.69 15.45
C ALA A 92 -3.32 -23.70 15.81
N MET A 93 -4.34 -23.88 14.96
CA MET A 93 -5.38 -24.90 15.16
C MET A 93 -4.79 -26.31 15.12
N ALA A 94 -3.91 -26.61 14.15
CA ALA A 94 -3.26 -27.91 14.04
C ALA A 94 -2.38 -28.24 15.25
N ALA A 95 -1.75 -27.23 15.85
CA ALA A 95 -0.96 -27.37 17.08
C ALA A 95 -1.85 -27.69 18.29
N ASP A 96 -3.03 -27.07 18.39
CA ASP A 96 -3.94 -27.23 19.53
C ASP A 96 -4.73 -28.56 19.49
N CYS A 97 -5.15 -29.03 18.32
CA CYS A 97 -6.00 -30.24 18.21
C CYS A 97 -5.26 -31.55 18.56
N GLY A 98 -3.96 -31.65 18.28
CA GLY A 98 -3.18 -32.88 18.45
C GLY A 98 -3.74 -34.11 17.68
N GLY A 99 -3.14 -35.28 17.91
CA GLY A 99 -3.63 -36.55 17.34
C GLY A 99 -3.75 -36.59 15.82
N SER A 100 -4.63 -37.47 15.31
CA SER A 100 -4.85 -37.64 13.86
C SER A 100 -5.50 -36.42 13.20
N TRP A 101 -6.38 -35.72 13.93
CA TRP A 101 -7.00 -34.48 13.42
C TRP A 101 -5.98 -33.36 13.23
N GLY A 102 -5.05 -33.19 14.18
CA GLY A 102 -3.93 -32.26 14.03
C GLY A 102 -3.01 -32.59 12.86
N GLN A 103 -2.78 -33.87 12.57
CA GLN A 103 -2.01 -34.31 11.39
C GLN A 103 -2.72 -33.95 10.08
N VAL A 104 -4.04 -34.19 9.99
CA VAL A 104 -4.84 -33.82 8.82
C VAL A 104 -4.85 -32.31 8.62
N LEU A 105 -5.06 -31.52 9.68
CA LEU A 105 -5.01 -30.06 9.60
C LEU A 105 -3.64 -29.56 9.12
N ARG A 106 -2.55 -30.15 9.62
CA ARG A 106 -1.19 -29.80 9.18
C ARG A 106 -0.99 -30.07 7.69
N MET A 107 -1.41 -31.26 7.21
CA MET A 107 -1.34 -31.59 5.79
C MET A 107 -2.13 -30.60 4.92
N ILE A 108 -3.33 -30.20 5.35
CA ILE A 108 -4.14 -29.21 4.62
C ILE A 108 -3.42 -27.85 4.57
N VAL A 109 -2.82 -27.43 5.68
CA VAL A 109 -2.08 -26.17 5.78
C VAL A 109 -0.82 -26.20 4.91
N ASP A 110 -0.06 -27.30 4.93
CA ASP A 110 1.15 -27.46 4.14
C ASP A 110 0.82 -27.45 2.64
N ASN A 111 -0.22 -28.18 2.21
CA ASN A 111 -0.68 -28.16 0.82
C ASN A 111 -1.12 -26.74 0.39
N ALA A 112 -1.87 -26.03 1.23
CA ALA A 112 -2.31 -24.67 0.93
C ALA A 112 -1.14 -23.69 0.82
N ARG A 113 -0.06 -23.90 1.58
CA ARG A 113 1.18 -23.12 1.48
C ARG A 113 1.89 -23.39 0.16
N GLU A 114 2.07 -24.66 -0.20
CA GLU A 114 2.69 -25.04 -1.48
C GLU A 114 1.93 -24.49 -2.68
N GLU A 115 0.59 -24.51 -2.64
CA GLU A 115 -0.25 -23.91 -3.68
C GLU A 115 -0.04 -22.38 -3.78
N LEU A 116 0.10 -21.68 -2.65
CA LEU A 116 0.38 -20.24 -2.64
C LEU A 116 1.75 -19.92 -3.24
N GLU A 117 2.80 -20.63 -2.82
CA GLU A 117 4.17 -20.46 -3.33
C GLU A 117 4.24 -20.76 -4.85
N THR A 118 3.53 -21.79 -5.30
CA THR A 118 3.46 -22.16 -6.73
C THR A 118 2.74 -21.10 -7.54
N ASN A 119 1.64 -20.55 -7.01
CA ASN A 119 0.86 -19.50 -7.67
C ASN A 119 1.65 -18.18 -7.74
N GLU A 120 2.37 -17.80 -6.69
CA GLU A 120 3.28 -16.65 -6.68
C GLU A 120 4.39 -16.82 -7.72
N SER A 121 5.07 -17.97 -7.72
CA SER A 121 6.13 -18.29 -8.70
C SER A 121 5.61 -18.25 -10.15
N THR A 122 4.41 -18.78 -10.38
CA THR A 122 3.76 -18.76 -11.69
C THR A 122 3.39 -17.34 -12.12
N ASN A 123 2.93 -16.52 -11.18
CA ASN A 123 2.61 -15.13 -11.45
C ASN A 123 3.86 -14.29 -11.74
N GLU A 124 4.94 -14.46 -10.96
CA GLU A 124 6.23 -13.83 -11.21
C GLU A 124 6.81 -14.22 -12.58
N MET A 125 6.73 -15.51 -12.94
CA MET A 125 7.17 -16.01 -14.23
C MET A 125 6.37 -15.41 -15.41
N LYS A 126 5.10 -15.03 -15.20
CA LYS A 126 4.27 -14.35 -16.22
C LYS A 126 4.51 -12.83 -16.25
N MET A 127 4.60 -12.18 -15.10
CA MET A 127 4.75 -10.73 -14.98
C MET A 127 6.15 -10.25 -15.37
N ALA A 128 7.21 -11.00 -15.05
CA ALA A 128 8.59 -10.63 -15.37
C ALA A 128 8.86 -10.43 -16.87
N PRO A 129 8.43 -11.31 -17.80
CA PRO A 129 8.62 -11.08 -19.24
C PRO A 129 7.72 -9.96 -19.77
N GLU A 130 6.52 -9.79 -19.25
CA GLU A 130 5.61 -8.72 -19.66
C GLU A 130 6.14 -7.34 -19.27
N ALA A 131 6.59 -7.17 -18.02
CA ALA A 131 7.23 -5.94 -17.55
C ALA A 131 8.52 -5.62 -18.34
N LYS A 132 9.30 -6.64 -18.71
CA LYS A 132 10.50 -6.47 -19.56
C LYS A 132 10.14 -6.01 -20.97
N LYS A 133 9.05 -6.53 -21.54
CA LYS A 133 8.54 -6.13 -22.85
C LYS A 133 8.07 -4.68 -22.83
N GLU A 134 7.23 -4.31 -21.86
CA GLU A 134 6.75 -2.92 -21.70
C GLU A 134 7.92 -1.94 -21.51
N LEU A 135 8.93 -2.33 -20.70
CA LEU A 135 10.13 -1.52 -20.52
C LEU A 135 10.91 -1.33 -21.84
N ALA A 136 11.00 -2.35 -22.68
CA ALA A 136 11.65 -2.26 -23.98
C ALA A 136 10.88 -1.33 -24.94
N GLU A 137 9.55 -1.44 -24.97
CA GLU A 137 8.69 -0.57 -25.76
C GLU A 137 8.79 0.89 -25.30
N ALA A 138 8.73 1.14 -23.99
CA ALA A 138 8.88 2.47 -23.42
C ALA A 138 10.26 3.09 -23.75
N LYS A 139 11.34 2.31 -23.66
CA LYS A 139 12.68 2.74 -24.08
C LYS A 139 12.74 3.08 -25.56
N GLY A 140 12.08 2.29 -26.42
CA GLY A 140 12.00 2.57 -27.84
C GLY A 140 11.29 3.88 -28.15
N GLU A 141 10.19 4.17 -27.44
CA GLU A 141 9.43 5.41 -27.62
C GLU A 141 10.21 6.63 -27.12
N ILE A 142 10.92 6.50 -26.00
CA ILE A 142 11.84 7.53 -25.50
C ILE A 142 12.88 7.90 -26.58
N ILE A 143 13.50 6.90 -27.22
CA ILE A 143 14.49 7.13 -28.29
C ILE A 143 13.86 7.87 -29.48
N ARG A 144 12.65 7.49 -29.90
CA ARG A 144 11.92 8.19 -30.97
C ARG A 144 11.66 9.64 -30.64
N LEU A 145 11.19 9.91 -29.41
CA LEU A 145 10.89 11.25 -28.95
C LEU A 145 12.16 12.11 -28.90
N TYR A 146 13.28 11.56 -28.42
CA TYR A 146 14.58 12.25 -28.45
C TYR A 146 15.00 12.62 -29.88
N LYS A 147 14.86 11.70 -30.84
CA LYS A 147 15.19 11.98 -32.26
C LYS A 147 14.30 13.09 -32.85
N LYS A 148 13.01 13.10 -32.50
CA LYS A 148 12.09 14.16 -32.95
C LYS A 148 12.44 15.51 -32.33
N LEU A 149 12.85 15.53 -31.06
CA LEU A 149 13.30 16.74 -30.38
C LEU A 149 14.55 17.35 -31.04
N GLU A 150 15.50 16.50 -31.43
CA GLU A 150 16.72 16.92 -32.14
C GLU A 150 16.39 17.53 -33.51
N GLY A 151 15.53 16.89 -34.30
CA GLY A 151 15.09 17.44 -35.60
C GLY A 151 14.37 18.79 -35.47
N LEU A 152 13.53 18.95 -34.43
CA LEU A 152 12.89 20.24 -34.14
C LEU A 152 13.91 21.31 -33.70
N GLN A 153 14.98 20.92 -32.99
CA GLN A 153 16.06 21.84 -32.66
C GLN A 153 16.79 22.33 -33.92
N ASP A 154 17.07 21.43 -34.87
CA ASP A 154 17.71 21.79 -36.15
C ASP A 154 16.83 22.77 -36.96
N GLU A 155 15.52 22.55 -37.01
CA GLU A 155 14.57 23.46 -37.65
C GLU A 155 14.58 24.85 -36.99
N VAL A 156 14.53 24.91 -35.66
CA VAL A 156 14.61 26.18 -34.91
C VAL A 156 15.91 26.92 -35.23
N ILE A 157 17.04 26.21 -35.31
CA ILE A 157 18.34 26.80 -35.66
C ILE A 157 18.32 27.37 -37.08
N ASN A 158 17.74 26.65 -38.04
CA ASN A 158 17.65 27.12 -39.43
C ASN A 158 16.78 28.36 -39.55
N LEU A 159 15.60 28.35 -38.91
CA LEU A 159 14.71 29.52 -38.89
C LEU A 159 15.38 30.74 -38.25
N GLN A 160 16.14 30.55 -37.16
CA GLN A 160 16.91 31.65 -36.56
C GLN A 160 17.96 32.23 -37.52
N LYS A 161 18.64 31.37 -38.32
CA LYS A 161 19.59 31.83 -39.34
C LYS A 161 18.91 32.60 -40.47
N GLU A 162 17.76 32.12 -40.97
CA GLU A 162 16.98 32.82 -41.99
C GLU A 162 16.49 34.19 -41.49
N LEU A 163 15.99 34.26 -40.26
CA LEU A 163 15.57 35.51 -39.64
C LEU A 163 16.74 36.51 -39.55
N LEU A 164 17.93 36.05 -39.16
CA LEU A 164 19.17 36.85 -39.13
C LEU A 164 19.60 37.34 -40.53
N ALA A 165 19.41 36.52 -41.56
CA ALA A 165 19.73 36.89 -42.93
C ALA A 165 18.79 37.97 -43.46
N MET A 166 17.48 37.84 -43.21
CA MET A 166 16.48 38.86 -43.58
C MET A 166 16.72 40.20 -42.88
N GLN A 167 17.07 40.18 -41.59
CA GLN A 167 17.43 41.39 -40.84
C GLN A 167 18.71 42.08 -41.35
N ARG A 168 19.61 41.35 -42.04
CA ARG A 168 20.80 41.92 -42.69
C ARG A 168 20.49 42.54 -44.05
N THR A 169 19.52 42.01 -44.79
CA THR A 169 19.11 42.54 -46.11
C THR A 169 18.22 43.78 -46.02
N GLU A 170 17.58 44.03 -44.88
CA GLU A 170 16.71 45.19 -44.66
C GLU A 170 17.42 46.46 -44.15
N LYS A 171 18.73 46.46 -43.88
CA LYS A 171 19.45 47.71 -43.51
C LYS A 171 19.71 48.56 -44.77
N PRO A 172 19.06 49.73 -44.95
CA PRO A 172 19.41 50.68 -46.00
C PRO A 172 20.60 51.53 -45.55
N GLN A 173 21.43 51.93 -46.51
CA GLN A 173 22.48 52.93 -46.35
C GLN A 173 21.90 54.23 -45.76
N THR A 174 22.55 54.78 -44.72
CA THR A 174 22.43 56.20 -44.39
C THR A 174 23.78 56.87 -44.65
N ASN A 175 23.71 57.95 -45.42
CA ASN A 175 24.80 58.74 -45.98
C ASN A 175 25.58 59.54 -44.91
N GLU A 176 26.83 59.88 -45.26
CA GLU A 176 27.67 60.97 -44.71
C GLU A 176 26.89 62.31 -44.67
N CYS A 177 27.12 63.37 -43.85
CA CYS A 177 28.25 63.99 -43.13
C CYS A 177 27.66 65.19 -42.29
N PRO A 178 28.41 66.09 -41.60
CA PRO A 178 29.50 65.96 -40.62
C PRO A 178 29.29 66.78 -39.30
N GLY A 179 30.00 66.44 -38.23
CA GLY A 179 30.11 67.29 -37.02
C GLY A 179 30.98 66.67 -35.92
N ARG A 180 32.22 67.16 -35.79
CA ARG A 180 33.22 66.85 -34.74
C ARG A 180 33.02 67.78 -33.51
N PRO A 181 33.73 67.64 -32.36
CA PRO A 181 34.61 66.54 -31.91
C PRO A 181 34.51 66.17 -30.40
N VAL A 182 35.26 65.11 -30.01
CA VAL A 182 35.86 64.75 -28.70
C VAL A 182 34.93 64.63 -27.46
N ASP A 183 35.08 63.71 -26.50
CA ASP A 183 36.27 63.12 -25.89
C ASP A 183 35.96 61.77 -25.17
N MET A 184 37.02 60.97 -25.08
CA MET A 184 37.43 60.00 -24.05
C MET A 184 36.39 59.29 -23.14
N VAL A 185 36.50 57.95 -23.05
CA VAL A 185 37.11 57.21 -21.90
C VAL A 185 36.63 55.74 -21.88
N SER A 186 37.62 54.84 -21.96
CA SER A 186 37.72 53.48 -21.39
C SER A 186 36.71 52.36 -21.73
N ALA A 187 37.24 51.34 -22.41
CA ALA A 187 36.95 49.92 -22.15
C ALA A 187 37.75 49.43 -20.90
N PRO A 188 37.74 48.14 -20.50
CA PRO A 188 36.82 47.01 -20.72
C PRO A 188 36.41 46.31 -19.40
N GLY A 189 35.57 45.26 -19.44
CA GLY A 189 35.49 44.32 -18.31
C GLY A 189 34.27 43.41 -18.26
N MET A 190 34.28 42.35 -19.05
CA MET A 190 33.69 41.05 -18.66
C MET A 190 34.78 40.26 -17.91
N PRO A 191 34.50 39.13 -17.21
CA PRO A 191 33.22 38.53 -16.80
C PRO A 191 33.22 38.14 -15.30
N SER A 192 32.15 37.55 -14.76
CA SER A 192 32.26 36.29 -14.00
C SER A 192 30.90 35.77 -13.53
N ALA A 193 30.67 34.48 -13.79
CA ALA A 193 29.61 33.68 -13.20
C ALA A 193 29.97 33.33 -11.75
N ALA A 194 28.98 33.30 -10.87
CA ALA A 194 29.08 32.66 -9.56
C ALA A 194 27.90 31.71 -9.37
N HIS A 195 28.25 30.44 -9.19
CA HIS A 195 27.42 29.37 -8.68
C HIS A 195 26.77 29.74 -7.35
N SER A 196 25.49 29.40 -7.19
CA SER A 196 24.85 29.25 -5.88
C SER A 196 24.50 27.78 -5.67
N LEU A 197 25.33 27.11 -4.87
CA LEU A 197 24.94 25.95 -4.07
C LEU A 197 23.96 26.41 -2.99
N HIS A 198 22.91 25.62 -2.74
CA HIS A 198 22.17 25.67 -1.49
C HIS A 198 22.26 24.29 -0.82
N GLN A 199 22.96 24.26 0.32
CA GLN A 199 22.86 23.25 1.36
C GLN A 199 22.06 23.82 2.52
N GLY A 200 21.40 22.93 3.26
CA GLY A 200 20.79 23.18 4.57
C GLY A 200 19.34 22.66 4.60
N THR A 201 18.88 21.90 5.60
CA THR A 201 19.48 21.51 6.87
C THR A 201 18.54 20.48 7.52
N ASP A 202 19.12 19.53 8.26
CA ASP A 202 18.47 18.68 9.24
C ASP A 202 17.75 19.46 10.36
N ARG A 203 16.72 18.83 10.96
CA ARG A 203 16.31 18.86 12.38
C ARG A 203 15.24 17.78 12.56
N GLU A 204 15.58 16.70 13.26
CA GLU A 204 15.26 16.43 14.70
C GLU A 204 13.77 16.35 15.01
#